data_AF-A0A8T4L5I2-F1
#
_entry.id   AF-A0A8T4L5I2-F1
#
_cell.length_a   1.000
_cell.length_b   1.000
_cell.length_c   1.000
_cell.angle_alpha   90.00
_cell.angle_beta   90.00
_cell.angle_gamma   90.00
#
_symmetry.space_group_name_H-M   'P 1'
#
loop_
_entity.id
_entity.type
_entity.pdbx_description
1 polymer ?
#
loop_
_entity_poly.entity_id
_entity_poly.type
_entity_poly.pdbx_seq_one_letter_code
_entity_poly.pdbx_strand_id
1 'polypeptide(L)'
;MVFGFPVSIEIFAFSALLAVVSKVLQFTLMDRKAFLASQKQMKEQQKKMQELASKEDAESKKELESLQTQMLENFNKSIQMMGKMMVVSLVVFGPALYFLQAWFGGSLVQLPFPLPIVHRDLSFEITSTISWFWTYIYSSLVSSLIIGAILKALKME
;
A
#
# COMPACT_ATOMS: atom_id res chain seq x y z
N MET A 1 -4.41 -13.19 25.74
CA MET A 1 -5.61 -12.33 25.81
C MET A 1 -5.16 -11.01 26.41
N VAL A 2 -5.39 -9.89 25.73
CA VAL A 2 -4.94 -8.56 26.21
C VAL A 2 -6.11 -7.78 26.80
N PHE A 3 -7.31 -7.86 26.20
CA PHE A 3 -8.51 -7.13 26.63
C PHE A 3 -9.70 -8.06 26.97
N GLY A 4 -9.44 -9.35 27.20
CA GLY A 4 -10.47 -10.34 27.54
C GLY A 4 -11.16 -10.98 26.34
N PHE A 5 -10.77 -10.63 25.11
CA PHE A 5 -11.24 -11.28 23.89
C PHE A 5 -10.18 -12.23 23.30
N PRO A 6 -10.56 -13.14 22.39
CA PRO A 6 -9.61 -13.89 21.58
C PRO A 6 -8.65 -12.94 20.84
N VAL A 7 -7.35 -13.24 20.89
CA VAL A 7 -6.29 -12.40 20.31
C VAL A 7 -6.51 -12.14 18.82
N SER A 8 -7.07 -13.10 18.09
CA SER A 8 -7.43 -12.95 16.67
C SER A 8 -8.47 -11.85 16.42
N ILE A 9 -9.49 -11.74 17.29
CA ILE A 9 -10.54 -10.72 17.19
C ILE A 9 -9.98 -9.33 17.53
N GLU A 10 -9.14 -9.25 18.57
CA GLU A 10 -8.50 -7.99 18.96
C GLU A 10 -7.59 -7.47 17.82
N ILE A 11 -6.74 -8.32 17.25
CA ILE A 11 -5.88 -7.97 16.10
C ILE A 11 -6.72 -7.54 14.90
N PHE A 12 -7.83 -8.24 14.62
CA PHE A 12 -8.73 -7.88 13.52
C PHE A 12 -9.35 -6.50 13.71
N ALA A 13 -9.86 -6.19 14.91
CA ALA A 13 -10.43 -4.89 15.24
C ALA A 13 -9.40 -3.75 15.07
N PHE A 14 -8.18 -3.94 15.57
CA PHE A 14 -7.09 -2.98 15.36
C PHE A 14 -6.72 -2.82 13.89
N SER A 15 -6.70 -3.93 13.13
CA SER A 15 -6.43 -3.91 11.69
C SER A 15 -7.49 -3.13 10.91
N ALA A 16 -8.76 -3.32 11.25
CA ALA A 16 -9.87 -2.60 10.65
C ALA A 16 -9.78 -1.09 10.96
N LEU A 17 -9.48 -0.72 12.21
CA LEU A 17 -9.29 0.67 12.62
C LEU A 17 -8.13 1.34 11.87
N LEU A 18 -6.99 0.65 11.76
CA LEU A 18 -5.83 1.12 11.00
C LEU A 18 -6.12 1.24 9.50
N ALA A 19 -6.94 0.35 8.93
CA ALA A 19 -7.37 0.46 7.54
C ALA A 19 -8.27 1.70 7.31
N VAL A 20 -9.15 2.04 8.26
CA VAL A 20 -9.94 3.28 8.21
C VAL A 20 -9.04 4.52 8.28
N VAL A 21 -8.09 4.55 9.22
CA VAL A 21 -7.11 5.65 9.32
C VAL A 21 -6.29 5.79 8.04
N SER A 22 -5.86 4.67 7.46
CA SER A 22 -5.16 4.65 6.16
C SER A 22 -6.00 5.28 5.05
N LYS A 23 -7.30 4.96 4.98
CA LYS A 23 -8.22 5.53 3.99
C LYS A 23 -8.42 7.03 4.20
N VAL A 24 -8.55 7.49 5.43
CA VAL A 24 -8.68 8.92 5.75
C VAL A 24 -7.41 9.68 5.36
N LEU A 25 -6.23 9.14 5.67
CA LEU A 25 -4.95 9.73 5.27
C LEU A 25 -4.82 9.80 3.74
N GLN A 26 -5.19 8.73 3.04
CA GLN A 26 -5.21 8.72 1.58
C GLN A 26 -6.16 9.78 1.02
N PHE A 27 -7.37 9.92 1.56
CA PHE A 27 -8.33 10.92 1.09
C PHE A 27 -7.86 12.36 1.36
N THR A 28 -7.21 12.59 2.51
CA THR A 28 -6.77 13.93 2.93
C THR A 28 -5.49 14.37 2.21
N LEU A 29 -4.56 13.44 1.97
CA LEU A 29 -3.23 13.74 1.45
C LEU A 29 -3.08 13.46 -0.05
N MET A 30 -3.97 12.66 -0.64
CA MET A 30 -3.92 12.32 -2.06
C MET A 30 -5.16 12.86 -2.77
N ASP A 31 -4.95 13.83 -3.64
CA ASP A 31 -5.98 14.18 -4.62
C ASP A 31 -6.10 13.03 -5.64
N ARG A 32 -7.11 12.17 -5.43
CA ARG A 32 -7.39 11.00 -6.29
C ARG A 32 -7.58 11.42 -7.75
N LYS A 33 -8.16 12.60 -8.02
CA LYS A 33 -8.37 13.10 -9.38
C LYS A 33 -7.05 13.52 -10.01
N ALA A 34 -6.22 14.27 -9.28
CA ALA A 34 -4.89 14.66 -9.76
C ALA A 34 -4.00 13.44 -10.01
N PHE A 35 -4.06 12.42 -9.14
CA PHE A 35 -3.28 11.19 -9.31
C PHE A 35 -3.72 10.38 -10.54
N LEU A 36 -5.03 10.24 -10.77
CA LEU A 36 -5.55 9.57 -11.96
C LEU A 36 -5.22 10.33 -13.25
N ALA A 37 -5.28 11.67 -13.22
CA ALA A 37 -4.87 12.51 -14.34
C ALA A 37 -3.37 12.34 -14.63
N SER A 38 -2.52 12.34 -13.60
CA SER A 38 -1.07 12.11 -13.72
C SER A 38 -0.76 10.72 -14.30
N GLN A 39 -1.48 9.68 -13.89
CA GLN A 39 -1.32 8.34 -14.47
C GLN A 39 -1.71 8.28 -15.94
N LYS A 40 -2.80 8.96 -16.34
CA LYS A 40 -3.19 9.06 -17.76
C LYS A 40 -2.13 9.77 -18.57
N GLN A 41 -1.63 10.92 -18.09
CA GLN A 41 -0.58 11.68 -18.74
C GLN A 41 0.71 10.86 -18.90
N MET A 42 1.12 10.13 -17.87
CA MET A 42 2.30 9.24 -17.97
C MET A 42 2.12 8.14 -19.03
N LYS A 43 0.93 7.52 -19.12
CA LYS A 43 0.67 6.50 -20.15
C LYS A 43 0.68 7.10 -21.56
N GLU A 44 0.12 8.29 -21.74
CA GLU A 44 0.15 9.00 -23.02
C GLU A 44 1.58 9.41 -23.41
N GLN A 45 2.37 9.92 -22.46
CA GLN A 45 3.78 10.26 -22.68
C GLN A 45 4.64 9.02 -23.01
N GLN A 46 4.40 7.88 -22.35
CA GLN A 46 5.08 6.62 -22.66
C GLN A 46 4.76 6.12 -24.08
N LYS A 47 3.49 6.23 -24.52
CA LYS A 47 3.12 5.90 -25.91
C LYS A 47 3.82 6.81 -26.91
N LYS A 48 3.80 8.13 -26.68
CA LYS A 48 4.51 9.08 -27.55
C LYS A 48 6.01 8.82 -27.61
N MET A 49 6.65 8.45 -26.50
CA MET A 49 8.06 8.05 -26.52
C MET A 49 8.31 6.78 -27.35
N GLN A 50 7.43 5.77 -27.28
CA GLN A 50 7.56 4.57 -28.12
C GLN A 50 7.39 4.89 -29.61
N GLU A 51 6.44 5.77 -29.94
CA GLU A 51 6.21 6.23 -31.32
C GLU A 51 7.38 7.05 -31.86
N LEU A 52 7.98 7.94 -31.05
CA LEU A 52 9.12 8.76 -31.44
C LEU A 52 10.44 7.96 -31.45
N ALA A 53 10.60 6.98 -30.57
CA ALA A 53 11.78 6.08 -30.56
C ALA A 53 11.83 5.17 -31.78
N SER A 54 10.69 4.97 -32.44
CA SER A 54 10.60 4.21 -33.69
C SER A 54 10.99 5.04 -34.93
N LYS A 55 11.23 6.35 -34.77
CA LYS A 55 11.65 7.26 -35.86
C LYS A 55 13.11 7.67 -35.68
N GLU A 56 13.95 7.42 -36.67
CA GLU A 56 15.41 7.70 -36.61
C GLU A 56 15.80 9.16 -36.94
N ASP A 57 14.84 10.10 -36.92
CA ASP A 57 15.09 11.50 -37.28
C ASP A 57 15.78 12.30 -36.16
N ALA A 58 16.67 13.23 -36.53
CA ALA A 58 17.40 14.08 -35.56
C ALA A 58 16.48 15.01 -34.75
N GLU A 59 15.35 15.45 -35.31
CA GLU A 59 14.31 16.19 -34.57
C GLU A 59 13.59 15.28 -33.56
N SER A 60 13.25 14.04 -33.96
CA SER A 60 12.61 13.05 -33.11
C SER A 60 13.46 12.71 -31.87
N LYS A 61 14.80 12.69 -32.01
CA LYS A 61 15.73 12.51 -30.87
C LYS A 61 15.70 13.68 -29.88
N LYS A 62 15.66 14.92 -30.37
CA LYS A 62 15.61 16.11 -29.51
C LYS A 62 14.26 16.23 -28.80
N GLU A 63 13.18 15.88 -29.49
CA GLU A 63 11.84 15.83 -28.91
C GLU A 63 11.73 14.71 -27.85
N LEU A 64 12.35 13.55 -28.11
CA LEU A 64 12.49 12.45 -27.15
C LEU A 64 13.22 12.86 -25.87
N GLU A 65 14.36 13.57 -25.97
CA GLU A 65 15.10 14.04 -24.80
C GLU A 65 14.28 15.03 -23.96
N SER A 66 13.53 15.92 -24.64
CA SER A 66 12.62 16.85 -23.95
C SER A 66 11.47 16.12 -23.24
N LEU A 67 10.92 15.07 -23.87
CA LEU A 67 9.87 14.22 -23.32
C LEU A 67 10.38 13.40 -22.13
N GLN A 68 11.60 12.84 -22.22
CA GLN A 68 12.23 12.13 -21.11
C GLN A 68 12.47 13.06 -19.92
N THR A 69 12.93 14.28 -20.17
CA THR A 69 13.17 15.28 -19.12
C THR A 69 11.85 15.66 -18.42
N GLN A 70 10.79 15.94 -19.18
CA GLN A 70 9.46 16.20 -18.61
C GLN A 70 8.91 14.99 -17.84
N MET A 71 9.15 13.78 -18.33
CA MET A 71 8.71 12.57 -17.64
C MET A 71 9.48 12.36 -16.33
N LEU A 72 10.79 12.63 -16.31
CA LEU A 72 11.62 12.61 -15.11
C LEU A 72 11.17 13.66 -14.08
N GLU A 73 10.85 14.88 -14.50
CA GLU A 73 10.30 15.90 -13.61
C GLU A 73 8.95 15.49 -13.01
N ASN A 74 8.05 14.96 -13.84
CA ASN A 74 6.75 14.47 -13.39
C ASN A 74 6.89 13.25 -12.45
N PHE A 75 7.87 12.39 -12.73
CA PHE A 75 8.21 11.27 -11.87
C PHE A 75 8.75 11.75 -10.52
N ASN A 76 9.67 12.72 -10.50
CA ASN A 76 10.18 13.32 -9.28
C ASN A 76 9.07 13.98 -8.44
N LYS A 77 8.13 14.70 -9.09
CA LYS A 77 6.95 15.24 -8.39
C LYS A 77 6.07 14.14 -7.81
N SER A 78 5.87 13.04 -8.54
CA SER A 78 5.11 11.88 -8.08
C SER A 78 5.79 11.20 -6.88
N ILE A 79 7.11 10.98 -6.95
CA ILE A 79 7.90 10.46 -5.83
C ILE A 79 7.81 11.39 -4.62
N GLN A 80 7.89 12.70 -4.79
CA GLN A 80 7.77 13.63 -3.66
C GLN A 80 6.39 13.56 -3.00
N MET A 81 5.32 13.46 -3.79
CA MET A 81 3.95 13.27 -3.25
C MET A 81 3.82 11.94 -2.51
N MET A 82 4.30 10.84 -3.09
CA MET A 82 4.31 9.53 -2.45
C MET A 82 5.19 9.50 -1.20
N GLY A 83 6.34 10.18 -1.24
CA GLY A 83 7.28 10.30 -0.13
C GLY A 83 6.69 11.05 1.05
N LYS A 84 5.99 12.17 0.82
CA LYS A 84 5.24 12.87 1.88
C LYS A 84 4.20 11.96 2.52
N MET A 85 3.43 11.23 1.71
CA MET A 85 2.46 10.26 2.23
C MET A 85 3.13 9.17 3.06
N MET A 86 4.25 8.62 2.58
CA MET A 86 5.00 7.58 3.28
C MET A 86 5.52 8.07 4.63
N VAL A 87 6.10 9.28 4.69
CA VAL A 87 6.62 9.86 5.94
C VAL A 87 5.48 10.08 6.93
N VAL A 88 4.36 10.68 6.50
CA VAL A 88 3.18 10.86 7.38
C VAL A 88 2.63 9.51 7.83
N SER A 89 2.57 8.52 6.94
CA SER A 89 2.13 7.17 7.27
C SER A 89 3.06 6.55 8.30
N LEU A 90 4.38 6.69 8.17
CA LEU A 90 5.33 6.14 9.13
C LEU A 90 5.19 6.79 10.52
N VAL A 91 4.90 8.09 10.58
CA VAL A 91 4.64 8.80 11.85
C VAL A 91 3.34 8.33 12.52
N VAL A 92 2.31 7.97 11.74
CA VAL A 92 1.02 7.50 12.27
C VAL A 92 1.05 6.00 12.60
N PHE A 93 1.55 5.17 11.68
CA PHE A 93 1.58 3.71 11.81
C PHE A 93 2.76 3.23 12.68
N GLY A 94 3.87 3.97 12.76
CA GLY A 94 5.04 3.58 13.56
C GLY A 94 4.70 3.37 15.04
N PRO A 95 4.08 4.37 15.72
CA PRO A 95 3.60 4.19 17.09
C PRO A 95 2.57 3.08 17.22
N ALA A 96 1.64 2.97 16.26
CA ALA A 96 0.63 1.91 16.28
C ALA A 96 1.26 0.49 16.23
N LEU A 97 2.27 0.30 15.38
CA LEU A 97 3.03 -0.95 15.30
C LEU A 97 3.86 -1.20 16.56
N TYR A 98 4.42 -0.16 17.16
CA TYR A 98 5.14 -0.28 18.44
C TYR A 98 4.21 -0.78 19.56
N PHE A 99 3.03 -0.20 19.70
CA PHE A 99 2.03 -0.65 20.68
C PHE A 99 1.53 -2.06 20.38
N LEU A 100 1.28 -2.40 19.12
CA LEU A 100 0.90 -3.75 18.71
C LEU A 100 1.98 -4.78 19.05
N GLN A 101 3.26 -4.48 18.82
CA GLN A 101 4.36 -5.35 19.22
C GLN A 101 4.47 -5.46 20.74
N ALA A 102 4.24 -4.38 21.50
CA ALA A 102 4.30 -4.42 22.96
C ALA A 102 3.18 -5.30 23.56
N TRP A 103 1.97 -5.24 23.00
CA TRP A 103 0.82 -6.00 23.51
C TRP A 103 0.73 -7.42 22.97
N PHE A 104 1.09 -7.63 21.70
CA PHE A 104 0.90 -8.91 21.00
C PHE A 104 2.21 -9.57 20.60
N GLY A 105 3.37 -9.01 20.94
CA GLY A 105 4.70 -9.46 20.50
C GLY A 105 5.01 -10.94 20.70
N GLY A 106 4.50 -11.53 21.78
CA GLY A 106 4.63 -12.96 22.09
C GLY A 106 3.42 -13.82 21.71
N SER A 107 2.40 -13.23 21.08
CA SER A 107 1.16 -13.95 20.76
C SER A 107 1.32 -14.78 19.48
N LEU A 108 0.91 -16.04 19.59
CA LEU A 108 0.77 -16.98 18.50
C LEU A 108 -0.71 -17.28 18.29
N VAL A 109 -1.16 -17.21 17.04
CA VAL A 109 -2.54 -17.47 16.63
C VAL A 109 -2.59 -18.80 15.90
N GLN A 110 -3.41 -19.73 16.39
CA GLN A 110 -3.68 -20.98 15.69
C GLN A 110 -4.67 -20.76 14.56
N LEU A 111 -4.32 -21.26 13.38
CA LEU A 111 -5.14 -21.26 12.20
C LEU A 111 -5.95 -22.57 12.10
N PRO A 112 -7.16 -22.50 11.52
CA PRO A 112 -7.96 -23.69 11.27
C PRO A 112 -7.41 -24.58 10.14
N PHE A 113 -6.47 -24.07 9.34
CA PHE A 113 -5.75 -24.82 8.30
C PHE A 113 -4.30 -24.32 8.22
N PRO A 114 -3.33 -25.20 7.89
CA PRO A 114 -1.94 -24.79 7.79
C PRO A 114 -1.72 -23.93 6.55
N LEU A 115 -0.95 -22.85 6.71
CA LEU A 115 -0.59 -21.94 5.63
C LEU A 115 0.94 -21.91 5.44
N PRO A 116 1.43 -21.75 4.19
CA PRO A 116 2.84 -21.50 3.95
C PRO A 116 3.19 -20.08 4.38
N ILE A 117 4.17 -19.94 5.27
CA ILE A 117 4.59 -18.65 5.83
C ILE A 117 6.07 -18.46 5.61
N VAL A 118 6.42 -17.21 5.28
CA VAL A 118 7.81 -16.79 5.13
C VAL A 118 8.35 -16.38 6.50
N HIS A 119 9.41 -17.05 6.93
CA HIS A 119 10.13 -16.67 8.14
C HIS A 119 11.17 -15.59 7.83
N ARG A 120 11.77 -14.99 8.87
CA ARG A 120 12.72 -13.87 8.70
C ARG A 120 13.99 -14.27 7.93
N ASP A 121 14.30 -15.55 7.91
CA ASP A 121 15.40 -16.20 7.19
C ASP A 121 15.04 -16.58 5.74
N LEU A 122 13.89 -16.12 5.22
CA LEU A 122 13.34 -16.48 3.90
C LEU A 122 13.07 -17.99 3.71
N SER A 123 13.03 -18.76 4.80
CA SER A 123 12.55 -20.14 4.75
C SER A 123 11.02 -20.16 4.67
N PHE A 124 10.50 -21.20 4.01
CA PHE A 124 9.06 -21.46 3.90
C PHE A 124 8.72 -22.63 4.81
N GLU A 125 7.85 -22.39 5.78
CA GLU A 125 7.30 -23.44 6.62
C GLU A 125 5.78 -23.47 6.49
N ILE A 126 5.22 -24.67 6.36
CA ILE A 126 3.78 -24.89 6.39
C ILE A 126 3.42 -25.09 7.87
N THR A 127 2.86 -24.05 8.49
CA THR A 127 2.51 -24.08 9.91
C THR A 127 1.04 -23.75 10.13
N SER A 128 0.45 -24.39 11.14
CA SER A 128 -0.88 -24.06 11.66
C SER A 128 -0.84 -22.95 12.71
N THR A 129 0.34 -22.44 13.06
CA THR A 129 0.51 -21.41 14.09
C THR A 129 1.26 -20.22 13.53
N ILE A 130 0.67 -19.04 13.61
CA ILE A 130 1.19 -17.83 12.98
C ILE A 130 1.47 -16.76 14.01
N SER A 131 2.51 -15.96 13.76
CA SER A 131 2.80 -14.82 14.62
C SER A 131 1.70 -13.76 14.51
N TRP A 132 1.57 -12.94 15.57
CA TRP A 132 0.69 -11.77 15.56
C TRP A 132 0.92 -10.86 14.34
N PHE A 133 2.18 -10.75 13.89
CA PHE A 133 2.57 -9.91 12.75
C PHE A 133 1.95 -10.40 11.44
N TRP A 134 2.05 -11.70 11.16
CA TRP A 134 1.42 -12.30 9.98
C TRP A 134 -0.11 -12.24 10.08
N THR A 135 -0.66 -12.46 11.28
CA THR A 135 -2.10 -12.31 11.54
C THR A 135 -2.57 -10.90 11.20
N TYR A 136 -1.82 -9.89 11.59
CA TYR A 136 -2.09 -8.49 11.28
C TYR A 136 -2.02 -8.20 9.78
N ILE A 137 -1.00 -8.72 9.07
CA ILE A 137 -0.90 -8.55 7.61
C ILE A 137 -2.13 -9.14 6.91
N TYR A 138 -2.49 -10.40 7.19
CA TYR A 138 -3.67 -11.01 6.57
C TYR A 138 -4.96 -10.28 6.94
N SER A 139 -5.14 -9.92 8.21
CA SER A 139 -6.32 -9.20 8.68
C SER A 139 -6.46 -7.83 8.04
N SER A 140 -5.36 -7.09 7.88
CA SER A 140 -5.36 -5.77 7.24
C SER A 140 -5.65 -5.86 5.74
N LEU A 141 -5.15 -6.87 5.03
CA LEU A 141 -5.49 -7.13 3.63
C LEU A 141 -6.98 -7.43 3.45
N VAL A 142 -7.51 -8.36 4.23
CA VAL A 142 -8.95 -8.72 4.20
C VAL A 142 -9.81 -7.51 4.56
N SER A 143 -9.46 -6.79 5.62
CA SER A 143 -10.18 -5.57 6.04
C SER A 143 -10.18 -4.51 4.94
N SER A 144 -9.06 -4.33 4.24
CA SER A 144 -8.95 -3.37 3.15
C SER A 144 -9.87 -3.72 1.97
N LEU A 145 -9.99 -5.01 1.65
CA LEU A 145 -10.91 -5.49 0.61
C LEU A 145 -12.37 -5.28 1.02
N ILE A 146 -12.72 -5.60 2.27
CA ILE A 146 -14.08 -5.41 2.80
C ILE A 146 -14.46 -3.93 2.79
N ILE A 147 -13.60 -3.05 3.31
CA ILE A 147 -13.84 -1.60 3.32
C ILE A 147 -13.96 -1.07 1.89
N GLY A 148 -13.11 -1.54 0.97
CA GLY A 148 -13.21 -1.18 -0.45
C GLY A 148 -14.55 -1.58 -1.07
N ALA A 149 -15.03 -2.80 -0.80
CA ALA A 149 -16.32 -3.28 -1.27
C ALA A 149 -17.49 -2.47 -0.70
N ILE A 150 -17.45 -2.13 0.59
CA ILE A 150 -18.48 -1.32 1.26
C ILE A 150 -18.53 0.09 0.67
N LEU A 151 -17.39 0.76 0.50
CA LEU A 151 -17.33 2.10 -0.08
C LEU A 151 -17.89 2.14 -1.51
N LYS A 152 -17.59 1.10 -2.31
CA LYS A 152 -18.15 0.94 -3.65
C LYS A 152 -19.66 0.74 -3.63
N ALA A 153 -20.18 -0.07 -2.70
CA ALA A 153 -21.61 -0.27 -2.52
C ALA A 153 -22.34 1.03 -2.11
N LEU A 154 -21.67 1.90 -1.35
CA LEU A 154 -22.20 3.19 -0.87
C LEU A 154 -22.06 4.35 -1.88
N LYS A 155 -21.54 4.11 -3.10
CA LYS A 155 -21.32 5.13 -4.15
C LYS A 155 -20.49 6.35 -3.70
N MET A 156 -19.65 6.19 -2.68
CA MET A 156 -18.71 7.25 -2.22
C MET A 156 -17.37 7.18 -2.97
N GLU A 157 -17.42 6.96 -4.30
CA GLU A 157 -16.22 6.93 -5.17
C GLU A 157 -16.01 8.23 -5.95
#